data_AF-A0A1S1MX82-F1
#
_entry.id   AF-A0A1S1MX82-F1
#
_cell.length_a   1.000
_cell.length_b   1.000
_cell.length_c   1.000
_cell.angle_alpha   90.00
_cell.angle_beta   90.00
_cell.angle_gamma   90.00
#
_symmetry.space_group_name_H-M   'P 1'
#
loop_
_entity.id
_entity.type
_entity.pdbx_description
1 polymer ?
#
loop_
_entity_poly.entity_id
_entity_poly.type
_entity_poly.pdbx_seq_one_letter_code
_entity_poly.pdbx_strand_id
1 'polypeptide(L)'
;MQERYPERYLPWPAQVNVISNAKQQGVDSASISQWMQLVVEKLESAKDSNIHLSRIELNRLKGYLAGQPEGQVLLNYLDDYKPRSGIGLYQLPNGKEWYQSKLNFYYGKPIAPNKLLTKLQQRLVTGGGTSANVLSFDESESVALSLIKRLCSPQRGLNWLDGYVNLPETLSSCQPKLSLHDQHALLALMEVDLGVHYQGWSYKQAKVTLQARIELTDQQALSLVGNVVLHPASVLVFLASL
;
A
#
# COMPACT_ATOMS: atom_id res chain seq x y z
N MET A 1 7.45 7.76 23.21
CA MET A 1 6.80 8.24 21.95
C MET A 1 6.65 7.17 20.86
N GLN A 2 7.11 5.92 21.08
CA GLN A 2 7.11 4.83 20.09
C GLN A 2 5.92 3.84 20.20
N GLU A 3 5.02 4.04 21.17
CA GLU A 3 3.95 3.09 21.54
C GLU A 3 2.68 3.19 20.69
N ARG A 4 2.66 4.00 19.62
CA ARG A 4 1.41 4.43 18.95
C ARG A 4 1.13 3.83 17.57
N TYR A 5 1.97 2.92 17.06
CA TYR A 5 1.90 2.45 15.67
C TYR A 5 1.28 1.05 15.53
N PRO A 6 0.12 0.92 14.85
CA PRO A 6 -0.58 -0.35 14.67
C PRO A 6 0.25 -1.45 14.00
N GLU A 7 1.22 -1.10 13.16
CA GLU A 7 2.09 -2.07 12.48
C GLU A 7 2.87 -2.97 13.45
N ARG A 8 3.13 -2.52 14.69
CA ARG A 8 3.78 -3.35 15.71
C ARG A 8 2.96 -4.56 16.13
N TYR A 9 1.64 -4.48 15.95
CA TYR A 9 0.70 -5.54 16.27
C TYR A 9 0.48 -6.51 15.10
N LEU A 10 0.97 -6.16 13.89
CA LEU A 10 0.85 -6.96 12.68
C LEU A 10 2.24 -7.43 12.24
N PRO A 11 2.75 -8.54 12.80
CA PRO A 11 4.13 -8.98 12.57
C PRO A 11 4.40 -9.44 11.13
N TRP A 12 3.35 -9.79 10.38
CA TRP A 12 3.44 -10.11 8.96
C TRP A 12 2.99 -8.92 8.11
N PRO A 13 3.91 -8.20 7.43
CA PRO A 13 3.54 -7.19 6.45
C PRO A 13 2.92 -7.83 5.20
N ALA A 14 1.65 -7.53 4.92
CA ALA A 14 0.89 -8.19 3.86
C ALA A 14 1.47 -7.99 2.44
N GLN A 15 2.39 -7.05 2.25
CA GLN A 15 3.09 -6.82 0.98
C GLN A 15 4.08 -7.94 0.64
N VAL A 16 4.60 -8.64 1.66
CA VAL A 16 5.74 -9.56 1.55
C VAL A 16 5.29 -11.00 1.74
N ASN A 17 5.72 -11.89 0.84
CA ASN A 17 5.61 -13.33 1.07
C ASN A 17 6.76 -13.80 1.98
N VAL A 18 6.56 -13.70 3.29
CA VAL A 18 7.58 -14.04 4.29
C VAL A 18 8.00 -15.52 4.19
N ILE A 19 7.06 -16.43 3.90
CA ILE A 19 7.37 -17.86 3.74
C ILE A 19 8.35 -18.07 2.59
N SER A 20 8.04 -17.51 1.43
CA SER A 20 8.91 -17.62 0.25
C SER A 20 10.29 -17.06 0.54
N ASN A 21 10.37 -15.89 1.15
CA ASN A 21 11.65 -15.25 1.49
C ASN A 21 12.45 -16.07 2.52
N ALA A 22 11.80 -16.57 3.58
CA ALA A 22 12.44 -17.39 4.60
C ALA A 22 13.02 -18.69 4.01
N LYS A 23 12.24 -19.37 3.15
CA LYS A 23 12.70 -20.58 2.44
C LYS A 23 13.90 -20.28 1.53
N GLN A 24 13.87 -19.16 0.80
CA GLN A 24 15.01 -18.72 -0.03
C GLN A 24 16.27 -18.43 0.78
N GLN A 25 16.13 -17.99 2.03
CA GLN A 25 17.24 -17.76 2.96
C GLN A 25 17.66 -19.03 3.73
N GLY A 26 17.07 -20.20 3.42
CA GLY A 26 17.43 -21.46 4.06
C GLY A 26 16.90 -21.62 5.49
N VAL A 27 15.88 -20.86 5.89
CA VAL A 27 15.21 -21.06 7.20
C VAL A 27 14.46 -22.38 7.17
N ASP A 28 14.63 -23.19 8.21
CA ASP A 28 14.00 -24.51 8.31
C ASP A 28 12.48 -24.40 8.57
N SER A 29 11.75 -25.45 8.15
CA SER A 29 10.28 -25.48 8.27
C SER A 29 9.77 -25.41 9.71
N ALA A 30 10.52 -25.87 10.71
CA ALA A 30 10.10 -25.78 12.11
C ALA A 30 10.18 -24.33 12.60
N SER A 31 11.26 -23.61 12.27
CA SER A 31 11.40 -22.18 12.55
C SER A 31 10.31 -21.34 11.87
N ILE A 32 9.98 -21.65 10.60
CA ILE A 32 8.86 -20.99 9.89
C ILE A 32 7.54 -21.27 10.63
N SER A 33 7.28 -22.51 11.02
CA SER A 33 6.03 -22.89 11.70
C SER A 33 5.92 -22.23 13.09
N GLN A 34 7.02 -22.12 13.82
CA GLN A 34 7.07 -21.40 15.09
C GLN A 34 6.78 -19.91 14.91
N TRP A 35 7.31 -19.30 13.85
CA TRP A 35 6.98 -17.92 13.52
C TRP A 35 5.48 -17.75 13.18
N MET A 36 4.84 -18.73 12.52
CA MET A 36 3.39 -18.69 12.28
C MET A 36 2.58 -18.69 13.58
N GLN A 37 3.00 -19.45 14.59
CA GLN A 37 2.38 -19.43 15.92
C GLN A 37 2.52 -18.05 16.57
N LEU A 38 3.71 -17.45 16.50
CA LEU A 38 3.94 -16.08 16.98
C LEU A 38 3.02 -15.08 16.25
N VAL A 39 2.80 -15.23 14.94
CA VAL A 39 1.87 -14.38 14.19
C VAL A 39 0.44 -14.51 14.74
N VAL A 40 -0.02 -15.73 15.02
CA VAL A 40 -1.34 -15.97 15.65
C VAL A 40 -1.45 -15.24 17.00
N GLU A 41 -0.49 -15.46 17.90
CA GLU A 41 -0.47 -14.81 19.23
C GLU A 41 -0.52 -13.28 19.14
N LYS A 42 0.23 -12.70 18.18
CA LYS A 42 0.24 -11.25 17.97
C LYS A 42 -1.08 -10.75 17.41
N LEU A 43 -1.70 -11.47 16.47
CA LEU A 43 -3.02 -11.11 15.94
C LEU A 43 -4.12 -11.23 17.00
N GLU A 44 -4.01 -12.16 17.95
CA GLU A 44 -4.90 -12.23 19.11
C GLU A 44 -4.73 -11.02 20.02
N SER A 45 -3.49 -10.70 20.42
CA SER A 45 -3.20 -9.51 21.23
C SER A 45 -3.60 -8.20 20.54
N ALA A 46 -3.50 -8.14 19.21
CA ALA A 46 -3.93 -6.99 18.41
C ALA A 46 -5.45 -6.72 18.56
N LYS A 47 -6.27 -7.76 18.71
CA LYS A 47 -7.73 -7.64 18.88
C LYS A 47 -8.07 -6.86 20.15
N ASP A 48 -7.31 -7.06 21.23
CA ASP A 48 -7.50 -6.32 22.50
C ASP A 48 -7.29 -4.81 22.33
N SER A 49 -6.45 -4.43 21.36
CA SER A 49 -6.19 -3.04 20.97
C SER A 49 -7.08 -2.54 19.82
N ASN A 50 -8.11 -3.31 19.44
CA ASN A 50 -8.98 -3.07 18.29
C ASN A 50 -8.24 -2.93 16.95
N ILE A 51 -7.08 -3.59 16.82
CA ILE A 51 -6.28 -3.60 15.60
C ILE A 51 -6.60 -4.89 14.84
N HIS A 52 -7.22 -4.72 13.67
CA HIS A 52 -7.64 -5.84 12.83
C HIS A 52 -7.06 -5.71 11.43
N LEU A 53 -6.70 -6.81 10.78
CA LEU A 53 -6.35 -6.83 9.37
C LEU A 53 -7.50 -6.29 8.52
N SER A 54 -7.20 -5.57 7.43
CA SER A 54 -8.19 -5.29 6.40
C SER A 54 -8.51 -6.56 5.61
N ARG A 55 -9.62 -6.54 4.88
CA ARG A 55 -9.98 -7.66 3.98
C ARG A 55 -8.91 -7.92 2.91
N ILE A 56 -8.21 -6.87 2.45
CA ILE A 56 -7.12 -7.01 1.46
C ILE A 56 -5.91 -7.69 2.09
N GLU A 57 -5.49 -7.23 3.27
CA GLU A 57 -4.38 -7.82 4.02
C GLU A 57 -4.66 -9.30 4.32
N LEU A 58 -5.85 -9.60 4.88
CA LEU A 58 -6.29 -10.96 5.20
C LEU A 58 -6.24 -11.90 3.98
N ASN A 59 -6.83 -11.48 2.86
CA ASN A 59 -6.86 -12.29 1.64
C ASN A 59 -5.45 -12.55 1.09
N ARG A 60 -4.56 -11.56 1.17
CA ARG A 60 -3.17 -11.70 0.70
C ARG A 60 -2.38 -12.67 1.57
N LEU A 61 -2.52 -12.59 2.89
CA LEU A 61 -1.92 -13.56 3.82
C LEU A 61 -2.43 -14.98 3.57
N LYS A 62 -3.75 -15.17 3.43
CA LYS A 62 -4.34 -16.48 3.09
C LYS A 62 -3.80 -17.00 1.75
N GLY A 63 -3.61 -16.12 0.77
CA GLY A 63 -2.98 -16.47 -0.51
C GLY A 63 -1.54 -16.98 -0.35
N TYR A 64 -0.73 -16.36 0.50
CA TYR A 64 0.63 -16.84 0.78
C TYR A 64 0.69 -18.17 1.51
N LEU A 65 -0.32 -18.45 2.33
CA LEU A 65 -0.41 -19.67 3.13
C LEU A 65 -1.00 -20.85 2.35
N ALA A 66 -1.71 -20.60 1.25
CA ALA A 66 -2.33 -21.63 0.44
C ALA A 66 -1.30 -22.66 -0.04
N GLY A 67 -1.50 -23.92 0.33
CA GLY A 67 -0.59 -25.02 -0.01
C GLY A 67 0.75 -25.02 0.72
N GLN A 68 0.91 -24.21 1.78
CA GLN A 68 2.12 -24.20 2.62
C GLN A 68 1.86 -24.96 3.93
N PRO A 69 2.44 -26.17 4.13
CA PRO A 69 2.23 -26.96 5.35
C PRO A 69 2.65 -26.21 6.62
N GLU A 70 3.75 -25.45 6.57
CA GLU A 70 4.24 -24.66 7.70
C GLU A 70 3.27 -23.56 8.12
N GLY A 71 2.39 -23.14 7.21
CA GLY A 71 1.40 -22.09 7.39
C GLY A 71 0.07 -22.54 7.99
N GLN A 72 -0.18 -23.85 8.15
CA GLN A 72 -1.52 -24.36 8.39
C GLN A 72 -2.17 -23.81 9.67
N VAL A 73 -1.37 -23.64 10.74
CA VAL A 73 -1.87 -23.09 12.01
C VAL A 73 -2.42 -21.67 11.85
N LEU A 74 -1.69 -20.82 11.12
CA LEU A 74 -2.11 -19.45 10.85
C LEU A 74 -3.26 -19.42 9.85
N LEU A 75 -3.26 -20.27 8.83
CA LEU A 75 -4.35 -20.35 7.86
C LEU A 75 -5.68 -20.68 8.53
N ASN A 76 -5.70 -21.70 9.40
CA ASN A 76 -6.89 -22.06 10.18
C ASN A 76 -7.38 -20.90 11.04
N TYR A 77 -6.47 -20.18 11.71
CA TYR A 77 -6.82 -19.00 12.49
C TYR A 77 -7.43 -17.89 11.62
N LEU A 78 -6.90 -17.68 10.41
CA LEU A 78 -7.36 -16.65 9.49
C LEU A 78 -8.71 -16.98 8.82
N ASP A 79 -9.15 -18.24 8.81
CA ASP A 79 -10.46 -18.63 8.26
C ASP A 79 -11.63 -18.03 9.04
N ASP A 80 -11.51 -17.95 10.37
CA ASP A 80 -12.52 -17.36 11.26
C ASP A 80 -12.22 -15.90 11.64
N TYR A 81 -11.16 -15.32 11.07
CA TYR A 81 -10.72 -13.97 11.42
C TYR A 81 -11.68 -12.91 10.89
N LYS A 82 -12.10 -11.98 11.77
CA LYS A 82 -12.96 -10.84 11.41
C LYS A 82 -12.11 -9.64 10.99
N PRO A 83 -12.07 -9.26 9.70
CA PRO A 83 -11.32 -8.09 9.26
C PRO A 83 -12.05 -6.79 9.64
N ARG A 84 -11.30 -5.68 9.70
CA ARG A 84 -11.88 -4.33 9.78
C ARG A 84 -12.68 -4.00 8.51
N SER A 85 -13.69 -3.14 8.64
CA SER A 85 -14.63 -2.80 7.56
C SER A 85 -14.01 -1.92 6.47
N GLY A 86 -13.09 -1.04 6.87
CA GLY A 86 -12.36 -0.13 6.01
C GLY A 86 -11.00 -0.69 5.63
N ILE A 87 -10.60 -0.40 4.39
CA ILE A 87 -9.35 -0.89 3.81
C ILE A 87 -8.16 0.03 4.11
N GLY A 88 -8.41 1.32 4.35
CA GLY A 88 -7.37 2.31 4.61
C GLY A 88 -6.90 2.39 6.06
N LEU A 89 -5.93 3.28 6.29
CA LEU A 89 -5.32 3.49 7.61
C LEU A 89 -6.26 4.19 8.59
N TYR A 90 -7.20 5.00 8.09
CA TYR A 90 -8.14 5.81 8.88
C TYR A 90 -8.79 5.08 10.06
N GLN A 91 -9.12 3.79 9.89
CA GLN A 91 -9.82 3.00 10.91
C GLN A 91 -8.90 2.38 11.97
N LEU A 92 -7.59 2.49 11.80
CA LEU A 92 -6.63 2.06 12.79
C LEU A 92 -6.46 3.12 13.88
N PRO A 93 -6.09 2.74 15.11
CA PRO A 93 -5.66 3.69 16.13
C PRO A 93 -4.54 4.61 15.59
N ASN A 94 -4.72 5.93 15.71
CA ASN A 94 -3.82 6.96 15.17
C ASN A 94 -3.61 6.89 13.64
N GLY A 95 -4.55 6.30 12.90
CA GLY A 95 -4.44 6.08 11.46
C GLY A 95 -4.27 7.36 10.63
N LYS A 96 -4.92 8.45 11.03
CA LYS A 96 -4.82 9.75 10.35
C LYS A 96 -3.46 10.39 10.52
N GLU A 97 -2.94 10.41 11.75
CA GLU A 97 -1.63 10.93 12.10
C GLU A 97 -0.53 10.13 11.39
N TRP A 98 -0.73 8.81 11.34
CA TRP A 98 0.20 7.94 10.66
C TRP A 98 0.19 8.14 9.15
N TYR A 99 -0.98 8.24 8.53
CA TYR A 99 -1.09 8.59 7.12
C TYR A 99 -0.49 9.97 6.81
N GLN A 100 -0.74 10.98 7.66
CA GLN A 100 -0.13 12.31 7.55
C GLN A 100 1.40 12.24 7.58
N SER A 101 1.97 11.41 8.45
CA SER A 101 3.43 11.21 8.53
C SER A 101 3.98 10.60 7.23
N LYS A 102 3.29 9.61 6.65
CA LYS A 102 3.70 9.01 5.37
C LYS A 102 3.58 10.01 4.21
N LEU A 103 2.48 10.77 4.17
CA LEU A 103 2.28 11.84 3.19
C LEU A 103 3.41 12.86 3.24
N ASN A 104 3.79 13.31 4.44
CA ASN A 104 4.87 14.27 4.62
C ASN A 104 6.23 13.68 4.20
N PHE A 105 6.46 12.40 4.48
CA PHE A 105 7.69 11.71 4.08
C PHE A 105 7.81 11.64 2.55
N TYR A 106 6.80 11.10 1.86
CA TYR A 106 6.87 10.93 0.41
C TYR A 106 6.82 12.25 -0.34
N TYR A 107 5.98 13.19 0.09
CA TYR A 107 5.90 14.49 -0.57
C TYR A 107 7.09 15.42 -0.25
N GLY A 108 7.79 15.17 0.86
CA GLY A 108 8.90 16.00 1.33
C GLY A 108 8.50 17.30 2.03
N LYS A 109 7.20 17.59 2.19
CA LYS A 109 6.72 18.75 2.97
C LYS A 109 5.34 18.53 3.59
N PRO A 110 5.02 19.22 4.69
CA PRO A 110 3.69 19.15 5.30
C PRO A 110 2.59 19.68 4.38
N ILE A 111 1.55 18.88 4.16
CA ILE A 111 0.33 19.31 3.46
C ILE A 111 -0.90 18.66 4.08
N ALA A 112 -1.95 19.45 4.27
CA ALA A 112 -3.23 18.94 4.77
C ALA A 112 -3.90 18.03 3.71
N PRO A 113 -4.27 16.78 4.03
CA PRO A 113 -4.80 15.81 3.07
C PRO A 113 -6.06 16.30 2.34
N ASN A 114 -6.97 16.98 3.06
CA ASN A 114 -8.17 17.56 2.46
C ASN A 114 -7.85 18.63 1.41
N LYS A 115 -6.89 19.53 1.70
CA LYS A 115 -6.44 20.58 0.79
C LYS A 115 -5.80 19.97 -0.46
N LEU A 116 -5.04 18.90 -0.29
CA LEU A 116 -4.43 18.19 -1.40
C LEU A 116 -5.50 17.49 -2.26
N LEU A 117 -6.44 16.76 -1.64
CA LEU A 117 -7.51 16.07 -2.34
C LEU A 117 -8.32 17.01 -3.24
N THR A 118 -8.73 18.17 -2.72
CA THR A 118 -9.46 19.18 -3.51
C THR A 118 -8.64 19.65 -4.72
N LYS A 119 -7.33 19.87 -4.55
CA LYS A 119 -6.45 20.28 -5.67
C LYS A 119 -6.32 19.20 -6.74
N LEU A 120 -6.16 17.94 -6.32
CA LEU A 120 -6.06 16.81 -7.25
C LEU A 120 -7.35 16.64 -8.05
N GLN A 121 -8.50 16.71 -7.38
CA GLN A 121 -9.81 16.62 -8.01
C GLN A 121 -10.04 17.74 -9.04
N GLN A 122 -9.63 18.97 -8.71
CA GLN A 122 -9.69 20.08 -9.66
C GLN A 122 -8.82 19.83 -10.90
N ARG A 123 -7.58 19.36 -10.70
CA ARG A 123 -6.67 19.03 -11.82
C ARG A 123 -7.22 17.92 -12.71
N LEU A 124 -7.78 16.86 -12.11
CA LEU A 124 -8.37 15.74 -12.83
C LEU A 124 -9.62 16.13 -13.64
N VAL A 125 -10.40 17.09 -13.16
CA VAL A 125 -11.54 17.65 -13.92
C VAL A 125 -11.06 18.47 -15.11
N THR A 126 -10.01 19.29 -14.93
CA THR A 126 -9.47 20.15 -16.01
C THR A 126 -8.66 19.40 -17.06
N GLY A 127 -8.11 18.23 -16.73
CA GLY A 127 -7.21 17.45 -17.60
C GLY A 127 -7.90 16.76 -18.79
N GLY A 128 -9.24 16.63 -18.75
CA GLY A 128 -10.05 16.07 -19.83
C GLY A 128 -9.96 14.53 -19.95
N GLY A 129 -11.13 13.89 -19.90
CA GLY A 129 -11.34 12.51 -20.35
C GLY A 129 -10.76 11.39 -19.50
N THR A 130 -11.22 10.17 -19.80
CA THR A 130 -10.67 8.92 -19.25
C THR A 130 -9.43 8.54 -20.05
N SER A 131 -8.35 8.18 -19.36
CA SER A 131 -7.13 7.71 -20.02
C SER A 131 -7.23 6.21 -20.32
N ALA A 132 -6.96 5.80 -21.57
CA ALA A 132 -7.02 4.40 -22.01
C ALA A 132 -5.84 3.52 -21.53
N ASN A 133 -4.70 4.13 -21.17
CA ASN A 133 -3.51 3.36 -20.81
C ASN A 133 -3.48 3.09 -19.29
N VAL A 134 -2.95 1.92 -18.94
CA VAL A 134 -2.80 1.47 -17.55
C VAL A 134 -1.33 1.59 -17.18
N LEU A 135 -1.04 2.10 -15.98
CA LEU A 135 0.32 2.08 -15.46
C LEU A 135 0.76 0.62 -15.34
N SER A 136 1.81 0.25 -16.07
CA SER A 136 2.48 -1.04 -15.91
C SER A 136 3.39 -0.97 -14.68
N PHE A 137 3.24 -1.90 -13.77
CA PHE A 137 4.04 -2.02 -12.55
C PHE A 137 4.17 -3.50 -12.16
N ASP A 138 5.17 -3.80 -11.33
CA ASP A 138 5.34 -5.10 -10.71
C ASP A 138 4.47 -5.16 -9.44
N GLU A 139 3.50 -6.06 -9.39
CA GLU A 139 2.55 -6.19 -8.28
C GLU A 139 3.19 -6.61 -6.94
N SER A 140 4.45 -7.04 -6.98
CA SER A 140 5.24 -7.37 -5.78
C SER A 140 5.78 -6.12 -5.06
N GLU A 141 5.72 -4.94 -5.68
CA GLU A 141 6.21 -3.69 -5.12
C GLU A 141 5.20 -2.53 -5.28
N SER A 142 5.52 -1.36 -4.74
CA SER A 142 4.68 -0.17 -4.92
C SER A 142 4.73 0.30 -6.37
N VAL A 143 3.60 0.81 -6.89
CA VAL A 143 3.56 1.50 -8.20
C VAL A 143 4.66 2.55 -8.29
N ALA A 144 4.93 3.24 -7.18
CA ALA A 144 5.95 4.27 -7.12
C ALA A 144 7.36 3.71 -7.34
N LEU A 145 7.70 2.59 -6.70
CA LEU A 145 9.00 1.94 -6.86
C LEU A 145 9.18 1.40 -8.29
N SER A 146 8.17 0.74 -8.87
CA SER A 146 8.23 0.25 -10.25
C SER A 146 8.49 1.36 -11.24
N LEU A 147 7.76 2.48 -11.12
CA LEU A 147 7.96 3.64 -11.98
C LEU A 147 9.34 4.25 -11.82
N ILE A 148 9.83 4.39 -10.58
CA ILE A 148 11.16 4.93 -10.31
C ILE A 148 12.25 4.03 -10.90
N LYS A 149 12.19 2.72 -10.72
CA LYS A 149 13.16 1.77 -11.30
C LYS A 149 13.18 1.82 -12.83
N ARG A 150 12.03 2.10 -13.46
CA ARG A 150 11.92 2.24 -14.92
C ARG A 150 12.47 3.56 -15.44
N LEU A 151 12.28 4.65 -14.69
CA LEU A 151 12.53 6.01 -15.16
C LEU A 151 13.87 6.59 -14.66
N CYS A 152 14.44 6.04 -13.59
CA CYS A 152 15.53 6.65 -12.85
C CYS A 152 16.55 5.60 -12.39
N SER A 153 17.74 6.08 -12.00
CA SER A 153 18.73 5.28 -11.27
C SER A 153 18.45 5.36 -9.76
N PRO A 154 18.02 4.27 -9.10
CA PRO A 154 17.61 4.29 -7.70
C PRO A 154 18.72 4.69 -6.74
N GLN A 155 18.45 5.65 -5.85
CA GLN A 155 19.33 6.01 -4.73
C GLN A 155 19.04 5.11 -3.53
N ARG A 156 20.09 4.64 -2.85
CA ARG A 156 19.94 3.78 -1.66
C ARG A 156 19.23 4.53 -0.54
N GLY A 157 18.37 3.82 0.18
CA GLY A 157 17.64 4.32 1.33
C GLY A 157 17.49 3.25 2.41
N LEU A 158 16.77 3.60 3.48
CA LEU A 158 16.56 2.72 4.64
C LEU A 158 15.15 2.09 4.66
N ASN A 159 14.25 2.53 3.77
CA ASN A 159 12.88 2.03 3.77
C ASN A 159 12.80 0.68 3.06
N TRP A 160 12.72 -0.41 3.84
CA TRP A 160 12.60 -1.76 3.29
C TRP A 160 11.30 -1.97 2.52
N LEU A 161 10.22 -1.24 2.84
CA LEU A 161 8.95 -1.28 2.09
C LEU A 161 9.11 -0.75 0.65
N ASP A 162 10.12 0.09 0.42
CA ASP A 162 10.50 0.62 -0.89
C ASP A 162 11.73 -0.09 -1.45
N GLY A 163 12.00 -1.33 -1.01
CA GLY A 163 13.14 -2.11 -1.49
C GLY A 163 14.50 -1.46 -1.17
N TYR A 164 14.59 -0.73 -0.06
CA TYR A 164 15.77 0.05 0.33
C TYR A 164 16.15 1.14 -0.69
N VAL A 165 15.16 1.73 -1.37
CA VAL A 165 15.32 2.90 -2.23
C VAL A 165 14.79 4.14 -1.52
N ASN A 166 15.55 5.24 -1.57
CA ASN A 166 15.06 6.55 -1.15
C ASN A 166 14.24 7.17 -2.28
N LEU A 167 12.92 6.92 -2.31
CA LEU A 167 12.06 7.38 -3.41
C LEU A 167 12.10 8.92 -3.58
N PRO A 168 11.95 9.74 -2.51
CA PRO A 168 12.03 11.20 -2.63
C PRO A 168 13.36 11.70 -3.22
N GLU A 169 14.49 11.22 -2.71
CA GLU A 169 15.83 11.64 -3.18
C GLU A 169 16.11 11.17 -4.61
N THR A 170 15.63 9.98 -4.96
CA THR A 170 15.76 9.46 -6.33
C THR A 170 15.03 10.35 -7.32
N LEU A 171 13.78 10.73 -7.02
CA LEU A 171 13.01 11.59 -7.91
C LEU A 171 13.53 13.02 -7.98
N SER A 172 13.98 13.61 -6.86
CA SER A 172 14.54 14.97 -6.87
C SER A 172 15.82 15.06 -7.71
N SER A 173 16.62 13.99 -7.71
CA SER A 173 17.88 13.90 -8.48
C SER A 173 17.63 13.59 -9.96
N CYS A 174 16.66 12.74 -10.27
CA CYS A 174 16.39 12.24 -11.62
C CYS A 174 15.48 13.16 -12.44
N GLN A 175 14.49 13.77 -11.80
CA GLN A 175 13.49 14.65 -12.43
C GLN A 175 12.89 14.05 -13.73
N PRO A 176 12.30 12.84 -13.66
CA PRO A 176 11.87 12.15 -14.87
C PRO A 176 10.74 12.91 -15.57
N LYS A 177 10.81 12.98 -16.89
CA LYS A 177 9.73 13.54 -17.71
C LYS A 177 8.62 12.50 -17.86
N LEU A 178 7.57 12.64 -17.05
CA LEU A 178 6.39 11.80 -17.11
C LEU A 178 5.56 12.13 -18.36
N SER A 179 5.06 11.09 -19.05
CA SER A 179 4.08 11.28 -20.10
C SER A 179 2.79 11.87 -19.53
N LEU A 180 2.01 12.62 -20.31
CA LEU A 180 0.71 13.15 -19.87
C LEU A 180 -0.20 12.03 -19.34
N HIS A 181 -0.07 10.85 -19.94
CA HIS A 181 -0.75 9.64 -19.52
C HIS A 181 -0.35 9.20 -18.11
N ASP A 182 0.96 9.01 -17.86
CA ASP A 182 1.45 8.63 -16.53
C ASP A 182 1.09 9.68 -15.48
N GLN A 183 1.14 10.97 -15.84
CA GLN A 183 0.75 12.08 -14.96
C GLN A 183 -0.71 11.96 -14.53
N HIS A 184 -1.62 11.76 -15.48
CA HIS A 184 -3.06 11.63 -15.19
C HIS A 184 -3.33 10.38 -14.32
N ALA A 185 -2.70 9.25 -14.65
CA ALA A 185 -2.85 8.03 -13.89
C ALA A 185 -2.33 8.18 -12.44
N LEU A 186 -1.19 8.84 -12.26
CA LEU A 186 -0.64 9.16 -10.94
C LEU A 186 -1.58 10.09 -10.14
N LEU A 187 -2.12 11.14 -10.76
CA LEU A 187 -3.09 12.03 -10.10
C LEU A 187 -4.34 11.25 -9.62
N ALA A 188 -4.86 10.34 -10.45
CA ALA A 188 -6.00 9.50 -10.08
C ALA A 188 -5.66 8.53 -8.93
N LEU A 189 -4.47 7.93 -8.94
CA LEU A 189 -4.00 7.10 -7.82
C LEU A 189 -3.83 7.91 -6.53
N MET A 190 -3.33 9.14 -6.60
CA MET A 190 -3.24 10.03 -5.43
C MET A 190 -4.62 10.39 -4.86
N GLU A 191 -5.62 10.64 -5.73
CA GLU A 191 -7.02 10.86 -5.31
C GLU A 191 -7.53 9.63 -4.54
N VAL A 192 -7.33 8.44 -5.10
CA VAL A 192 -7.77 7.18 -4.49
C VAL A 192 -7.03 6.89 -3.18
N ASP A 193 -5.73 7.16 -3.11
CA ASP A 193 -4.91 7.00 -1.89
C ASP A 193 -5.41 7.87 -0.74
N LEU A 194 -5.65 9.16 -1.00
CA LEU A 194 -6.26 10.07 -0.03
C LEU A 194 -7.68 9.64 0.33
N GLY A 195 -8.47 9.22 -0.65
CA GLY A 195 -9.82 8.71 -0.44
C GLY A 195 -9.84 7.52 0.51
N VAL A 196 -8.99 6.53 0.27
CA VAL A 196 -8.90 5.30 1.07
C VAL A 196 -8.34 5.58 2.46
N HIS A 197 -7.17 6.21 2.56
CA HIS A 197 -6.43 6.27 3.81
C HIS A 197 -6.84 7.45 4.71
N TYR A 198 -7.40 8.52 4.14
CA TYR A 198 -7.81 9.71 4.90
C TYR A 198 -9.33 9.90 4.95
N GLN A 199 -10.07 9.69 3.85
CA GLN A 199 -11.54 9.82 3.83
C GLN A 199 -12.26 8.51 4.20
N GLY A 200 -11.54 7.39 4.32
CA GLY A 200 -12.12 6.10 4.68
C GLY A 200 -12.98 5.48 3.58
N TRP A 201 -12.67 5.77 2.30
CA TRP A 201 -13.38 5.14 1.17
C TRP A 201 -13.31 3.62 1.25
N SER A 202 -14.46 3.01 1.00
CA SER A 202 -14.54 1.56 0.79
C SER A 202 -13.82 1.15 -0.50
N TYR A 203 -13.50 -0.13 -0.60
CA TYR A 203 -12.94 -0.71 -1.82
C TYR A 203 -13.80 -0.42 -3.06
N LYS A 204 -15.14 -0.51 -2.94
CA LYS A 204 -16.06 -0.22 -4.04
C LYS A 204 -15.96 1.25 -4.49
N GLN A 205 -15.90 2.19 -3.55
CA GLN A 205 -15.76 3.61 -3.86
C GLN A 205 -14.41 3.91 -4.52
N ALA A 206 -13.31 3.36 -3.98
CA ALA A 206 -11.98 3.48 -4.56
C ALA A 206 -11.93 2.93 -5.99
N LYS A 207 -12.47 1.73 -6.23
CA LYS A 207 -12.51 1.09 -7.54
C LYS A 207 -13.29 1.92 -8.56
N VAL A 208 -14.53 2.31 -8.23
CA VAL A 208 -15.39 3.10 -9.13
C VAL A 208 -14.77 4.46 -9.43
N THR A 209 -14.17 5.11 -8.42
CA THR A 209 -13.50 6.40 -8.63
C THR A 209 -12.32 6.23 -9.58
N LEU A 210 -11.48 5.21 -9.38
CA LEU A 210 -10.34 4.96 -10.25
C LEU A 210 -10.77 4.67 -11.70
N GLN A 211 -11.79 3.82 -11.89
CA GLN A 211 -12.36 3.49 -13.20
C GLN A 211 -13.03 4.68 -13.90
N ALA A 212 -13.49 5.68 -13.15
CA ALA A 212 -14.01 6.92 -13.69
C ALA A 212 -12.90 7.87 -14.19
N ARG A 213 -11.64 7.64 -13.80
CA ARG A 213 -10.47 8.45 -14.22
C ARG A 213 -9.62 7.75 -15.29
N ILE A 214 -9.53 6.43 -15.24
CA ILE A 214 -8.69 5.59 -16.09
C ILE A 214 -9.51 4.40 -16.59
N GLU A 215 -9.41 4.06 -17.88
CA GLU A 215 -10.09 2.90 -18.45
C GLU A 215 -9.39 1.63 -17.98
N LEU A 216 -9.96 1.01 -16.94
CA LEU A 216 -9.39 -0.16 -16.29
C LEU A 216 -10.39 -1.31 -16.33
N THR A 217 -9.89 -2.51 -16.64
CA THR A 217 -10.63 -3.73 -16.32
C THR A 217 -10.80 -3.86 -14.81
N ASP A 218 -11.76 -4.67 -14.38
CA ASP A 218 -11.99 -4.92 -12.96
C ASP A 218 -10.76 -5.50 -12.25
N GLN A 219 -9.97 -6.34 -12.94
CA GLN A 219 -8.73 -6.90 -12.40
C GLN A 219 -7.65 -5.83 -12.24
N GLN A 220 -7.48 -4.95 -13.23
CA GLN A 220 -6.49 -3.86 -13.15
C GLN A 220 -6.84 -2.87 -12.04
N ALA A 221 -8.11 -2.50 -11.92
CA ALA A 221 -8.58 -1.64 -10.84
C ALA A 221 -8.39 -2.31 -9.47
N LEU A 222 -8.62 -3.62 -9.36
CA LEU A 222 -8.36 -4.38 -8.15
C LEU A 222 -6.89 -4.37 -7.74
N SER A 223 -6.00 -4.62 -8.70
CA SER A 223 -4.55 -4.61 -8.47
C SER A 223 -4.06 -3.23 -8.00
N LEU A 224 -4.48 -2.15 -8.67
CA LEU A 224 -4.09 -0.79 -8.32
C LEU A 224 -4.65 -0.34 -6.96
N VAL A 225 -5.93 -0.59 -6.67
CA VAL A 225 -6.50 -0.27 -5.35
C VAL A 225 -5.84 -1.10 -4.26
N GLY A 226 -5.53 -2.37 -4.53
CA GLY A 226 -4.75 -3.22 -3.64
C GLY A 226 -3.36 -2.63 -3.37
N ASN A 227 -2.67 -2.16 -4.41
CA ASN A 227 -1.36 -1.52 -4.28
C ASN A 227 -1.43 -0.26 -3.42
N VAL A 228 -2.41 0.61 -3.65
CA VAL A 228 -2.65 1.81 -2.83
C VAL A 228 -2.80 1.43 -1.35
N VAL A 229 -3.68 0.47 -1.05
CA VAL A 229 -3.94 0.01 0.33
C VAL A 229 -2.67 -0.50 1.01
N LEU A 230 -1.84 -1.21 0.26
CA LEU A 230 -0.62 -1.84 0.74
C LEU A 230 0.58 -0.89 0.79
N HIS A 231 0.59 0.19 0.01
CA HIS A 231 1.69 1.16 -0.07
C HIS A 231 1.18 2.59 0.17
N PRO A 232 0.59 2.87 1.35
CA PRO A 232 -0.05 4.13 1.65
C PRO A 232 0.88 5.32 1.43
N ALA A 233 0.37 6.32 0.72
CA ALA A 233 1.03 7.56 0.33
C ALA A 233 2.26 7.41 -0.58
N SER A 234 2.68 6.20 -0.97
CA SER A 234 3.90 6.00 -1.78
C SER A 234 3.85 6.77 -3.11
N VAL A 235 2.71 6.73 -3.80
CA VAL A 235 2.51 7.41 -5.10
C VAL A 235 2.60 8.93 -4.99
N LEU A 236 2.42 9.52 -3.81
CA LEU A 236 2.51 10.96 -3.56
C LEU A 236 3.93 11.51 -3.72
N VAL A 237 4.93 10.63 -3.80
CA VAL A 237 6.32 11.01 -4.10
C VAL A 237 6.46 11.77 -5.43
N PHE A 238 5.56 11.50 -6.38
CA PHE A 238 5.54 12.18 -7.68
C PHE A 238 4.89 13.56 -7.65
N LEU A 239 4.27 13.98 -6.54
CA LEU A 239 3.45 15.20 -6.51
C LEU A 239 4.23 16.48 -6.84
N ALA A 240 5.54 16.51 -6.61
CA ALA A 240 6.39 17.65 -7.00
C ALA A 240 6.72 17.68 -8.51
N SER A 241 6.51 16.57 -9.21
CA SER A 241 6.81 16.37 -10.63
C SER A 241 5.57 16.50 -11.54
N LEU A 242 4.41 16.90 -10.98
CA LEU A 242 3.09 16.97 -11.62
C LEU A 242 2.47 18.36 -11.61
#